data_AF-A0A529XXY0-F1
#
_entry.id   AF-A0A529XXY0-F1
#
_cell.length_a   1.000
_cell.length_b   1.000
_cell.length_c   1.000
_cell.angle_alpha   90.00
_cell.angle_beta   90.00
_cell.angle_gamma   90.00
#
_symmetry.space_group_name_H-M   'P 1'
#
loop_
_entity.id
_entity.type
_entity.pdbx_description
1 polymer ?
#
loop_
_entity_poly.entity_id
_entity_poly.type
_entity_poly.pdbx_seq_one_letter_code
_entity_poly.pdbx_strand_id
1 'polypeptide(L)'
;IELARNTTLFPVAAAYSAQVVLEPPAGLDEKALVVLPSLSGTTKESVQLLAFLKERGVKTLSLTGHKDTPLGRDADYNFTNFAEDDTSSESFYLQTLLIVLALLAERGEYADFDATVAELALLPKLLVSVKEGYEAEAAALAKEIKDETYHIFTGAGSVWPEAHY
;
A
#
# COMPACT_ATOMS: atom_id res chain seq x y z
N ILE A 1 -6.20 -6.12 -0.30
CA ILE A 1 -6.30 -7.61 -0.43
C ILE A 1 -7.72 -8.10 -0.21
N GLU A 2 -8.39 -7.72 0.88
CA GLU A 2 -9.76 -8.19 1.20
C GLU A 2 -10.76 -7.91 0.07
N LEU A 3 -10.76 -6.68 -0.48
CA LEU A 3 -11.58 -6.33 -1.65
C LEU A 3 -11.37 -7.30 -2.82
N ALA A 4 -10.12 -7.51 -3.25
CA ALA A 4 -9.83 -8.42 -4.37
C ALA A 4 -10.28 -9.87 -4.05
N ARG A 5 -10.00 -10.36 -2.84
CA ARG A 5 -10.38 -11.71 -2.41
C ARG A 5 -11.89 -11.95 -2.50
N ASN A 6 -12.70 -10.94 -2.22
CA ASN A 6 -14.15 -11.05 -2.20
C ASN A 6 -14.82 -10.77 -3.55
N THR A 7 -14.09 -10.18 -4.51
CA THR A 7 -14.66 -9.67 -5.77
C THR A 7 -14.16 -10.39 -7.01
N THR A 8 -12.96 -11.01 -7.00
CA THR A 8 -12.37 -11.63 -8.19
C THR A 8 -11.79 -13.02 -7.93
N LEU A 9 -11.77 -13.84 -8.99
CA LEU A 9 -11.01 -15.10 -9.04
C LEU A 9 -9.56 -14.90 -9.49
N PHE A 10 -9.18 -13.69 -9.89
CA PHE A 10 -7.78 -13.39 -10.20
C PHE A 10 -6.93 -13.53 -8.92
N PRO A 11 -5.83 -14.31 -8.95
CA PRO A 11 -5.01 -14.52 -7.76
C PRO A 11 -4.38 -13.21 -7.25
N VAL A 12 -4.74 -12.80 -6.03
CA VAL A 12 -4.16 -11.64 -5.36
C VAL A 12 -3.76 -12.03 -3.94
N ALA A 13 -2.50 -11.76 -3.59
CA ALA A 13 -1.95 -12.05 -2.27
C ALA A 13 -1.06 -10.89 -1.78
N ALA A 14 -0.87 -10.81 -0.47
CA ALA A 14 0.16 -9.98 0.16
C ALA A 14 1.08 -10.88 0.96
N ALA A 15 2.37 -10.52 1.00
CA ALA A 15 3.39 -11.24 1.75
C ALA A 15 4.51 -10.27 2.15
N TYR A 16 5.24 -10.61 3.22
CA TYR A 16 6.40 -9.85 3.64
C TYR A 16 7.57 -10.09 2.69
N SER A 17 8.30 -9.03 2.31
CA SER A 17 9.38 -9.11 1.32
C SER A 17 10.42 -10.17 1.65
N ALA A 18 10.87 -10.22 2.92
CA ALA A 18 11.84 -11.20 3.38
C ALA A 18 11.31 -12.65 3.31
N GLN A 19 10.02 -12.87 3.58
CA GLN A 19 9.42 -14.20 3.52
C GLN A 19 9.35 -14.70 2.07
N VAL A 20 9.00 -13.84 1.12
CA VAL A 20 8.91 -14.23 -0.31
C VAL A 20 10.26 -14.67 -0.87
N VAL A 21 11.36 -14.04 -0.45
CA VAL A 21 12.71 -14.43 -0.88
C VAL A 21 13.08 -15.84 -0.39
N LEU A 22 12.61 -16.22 0.80
CA LEU A 22 12.87 -17.54 1.40
C LEU A 22 11.90 -18.62 0.91
N GLU A 23 10.63 -18.27 0.80
CA GLU A 23 9.52 -19.15 0.46
C GLU A 23 8.61 -18.44 -0.57
N PRO A 24 9.03 -18.44 -1.85
CA PRO A 24 8.28 -17.74 -2.90
C PRO A 24 6.96 -18.47 -3.19
N PRO A 25 5.84 -17.74 -3.39
CA PRO A 25 4.61 -18.32 -3.88
C PRO A 25 4.83 -19.08 -5.20
N ALA A 26 4.14 -20.20 -5.38
CA ALA A 26 4.32 -21.06 -6.56
C ALA A 26 4.04 -20.36 -7.90
N GLY A 27 3.14 -19.37 -7.92
CA GLY A 27 2.81 -18.57 -9.11
C GLY A 27 3.65 -17.31 -9.30
N LEU A 28 4.79 -17.18 -8.60
CA LEU A 28 5.68 -16.03 -8.72
C LEU A 28 6.67 -16.21 -9.89
N ASP A 29 6.14 -16.04 -11.10
CA ASP A 29 6.85 -16.21 -12.39
C ASP A 29 6.62 -15.00 -13.33
N GLU A 30 7.00 -15.10 -14.61
CA GLU A 30 6.88 -14.03 -15.59
C GLU A 30 5.45 -13.56 -15.88
N LYS A 31 4.43 -14.30 -15.42
CA LYS A 31 3.01 -13.94 -15.54
C LYS A 31 2.50 -13.19 -14.31
N ALA A 32 3.30 -13.05 -13.26
CA ALA A 32 2.97 -12.28 -12.08
C ALA A 32 3.39 -10.81 -12.22
N LEU A 33 2.68 -9.95 -11.49
CA LEU A 33 3.07 -8.57 -11.21
C LEU A 33 3.23 -8.42 -9.70
N VAL A 34 4.38 -7.93 -9.26
CA VAL A 34 4.61 -7.58 -7.85
C VAL A 34 4.57 -6.08 -7.66
N VAL A 35 3.70 -5.62 -6.76
CA VAL A 35 3.62 -4.22 -6.32
C VAL A 35 4.46 -4.04 -5.06
N LEU A 36 5.38 -3.07 -5.06
CA LEU A 36 6.37 -2.82 -4.00
C LEU A 36 6.20 -1.39 -3.45
N PRO A 37 5.34 -1.17 -2.43
CA PRO A 37 5.25 0.11 -1.74
C PRO A 37 6.47 0.30 -0.81
N SER A 38 7.16 1.42 -0.94
CA SER A 38 8.23 1.83 -0.04
C SER A 38 8.50 3.32 -0.22
N LEU A 39 8.12 4.13 0.78
CA LEU A 39 8.29 5.58 0.69
C LEU A 39 9.75 5.97 0.47
N SER A 40 10.64 5.46 1.31
CA SER A 40 12.08 5.72 1.19
C SER A 40 12.69 5.11 -0.08
N GLY A 41 12.01 4.17 -0.74
CA GLY A 41 12.51 3.40 -1.87
C GLY A 41 13.78 2.59 -1.57
N THR A 42 14.18 2.49 -0.31
CA THR A 42 15.46 1.95 0.16
C THR A 42 15.31 0.85 1.22
N THR A 43 14.08 0.47 1.57
CA THR A 43 13.81 -0.65 2.51
C THR A 43 14.56 -1.91 2.05
N LYS A 44 15.49 -2.40 2.88
CA LYS A 44 16.51 -3.39 2.48
C LYS A 44 15.88 -4.68 1.95
N GLU A 45 14.86 -5.17 2.62
CA GLU A 45 14.13 -6.39 2.28
C GLU A 45 13.42 -6.24 0.93
N SER A 46 12.87 -5.06 0.64
CA SER A 46 12.21 -4.77 -0.64
C SER A 46 13.21 -4.61 -1.78
N VAL A 47 14.39 -4.03 -1.53
CA VAL A 47 15.48 -3.97 -2.52
C VAL A 47 16.00 -5.37 -2.84
N GLN A 48 16.16 -6.22 -1.83
CA GLN A 48 16.53 -7.63 -2.01
C GLN A 48 15.46 -8.38 -2.81
N LEU A 49 14.18 -8.18 -2.47
CA LEU A 49 13.08 -8.78 -3.20
C LEU A 49 13.07 -8.33 -4.67
N LEU A 50 13.28 -7.04 -4.96
CA LEU A 50 13.35 -6.55 -6.33
C LEU A 50 14.42 -7.27 -7.15
N ALA A 51 15.63 -7.45 -6.60
CA ALA A 51 16.69 -8.19 -7.28
C ALA A 51 16.29 -9.65 -7.54
N PHE A 52 15.72 -10.32 -6.54
CA PHE A 52 15.22 -11.70 -6.64
C PHE A 52 14.12 -11.86 -7.70
N LEU A 53 13.20 -10.90 -7.81
CA LEU A 53 12.12 -10.91 -8.80
C LEU A 53 12.65 -10.74 -10.23
N LYS A 54 13.65 -9.86 -10.42
CA LYS A 54 14.31 -9.66 -11.71
C LYS A 54 15.01 -10.90 -12.22
N GLU A 55 15.72 -11.62 -11.35
CA GLU A 55 16.37 -12.88 -11.71
C GLU A 55 15.38 -13.94 -12.20
N ARG A 56 14.10 -13.81 -11.82
CA ARG A 56 12.99 -14.70 -12.21
C ARG A 56 12.16 -14.17 -13.38
N GLY A 57 12.48 -13.00 -13.91
CA GLY A 57 11.70 -12.37 -14.98
C GLY A 57 10.29 -11.93 -14.56
N VAL A 58 10.03 -11.79 -13.26
CA VAL A 58 8.74 -11.33 -12.73
C VAL A 58 8.61 -9.83 -12.96
N LYS A 59 7.42 -9.37 -13.41
CA LYS A 59 7.18 -7.94 -13.59
C LYS A 59 7.04 -7.23 -12.25
N THR A 60 7.58 -6.03 -12.17
CA THR A 60 7.62 -5.24 -10.93
C THR A 60 7.05 -3.83 -11.11
N LEU A 61 6.27 -3.39 -10.12
CA LEU A 61 5.75 -2.03 -10.01
C LEU A 61 6.10 -1.49 -8.62
N SER A 62 6.96 -0.49 -8.53
CA SER A 62 7.26 0.18 -7.25
C SER A 62 6.37 1.41 -7.04
N LEU A 63 6.04 1.67 -5.78
CA LEU A 63 5.39 2.91 -5.32
C LEU A 63 6.34 3.58 -4.34
N THR A 64 6.83 4.78 -4.68
CA THR A 64 7.92 5.44 -3.94
C THR A 64 7.61 6.89 -3.59
N GLY A 65 8.25 7.42 -2.55
CA GLY A 65 8.25 8.85 -2.25
C GLY A 65 9.25 9.63 -3.10
N HIS A 66 10.34 8.97 -3.49
CA HIS A 66 11.42 9.56 -4.28
C HIS A 66 11.82 8.66 -5.44
N LYS A 67 11.92 9.27 -6.63
CA LYS A 67 12.26 8.57 -7.87
C LYS A 67 13.71 8.04 -7.87
N ASP A 68 14.65 8.82 -7.32
CA ASP A 68 16.07 8.51 -7.37
C ASP A 68 16.50 7.55 -6.23
N THR A 69 15.72 6.49 -6.03
CA THR A 69 15.94 5.43 -5.04
C THR A 69 16.16 4.09 -5.75
N PRO A 70 16.73 3.07 -5.09
CA PRO A 70 16.86 1.73 -5.68
C PRO A 70 15.54 1.22 -6.27
N LEU A 71 14.45 1.21 -5.49
CA LEU A 71 13.15 0.75 -6.00
C LEU A 71 12.57 1.66 -7.10
N GLY A 72 12.79 2.97 -7.01
CA GLY A 72 12.26 3.93 -8.00
C GLY A 72 12.97 3.86 -9.35
N ARG A 73 14.26 3.51 -9.37
CA ARG A 73 15.05 3.36 -10.60
C ARG A 73 14.96 1.98 -11.22
N ASP A 74 14.92 0.95 -10.37
CA ASP A 74 15.21 -0.40 -10.80
C ASP A 74 13.95 -1.22 -11.10
N ALA A 75 12.77 -0.86 -10.60
CA ALA A 75 11.53 -1.57 -10.98
C ALA A 75 11.16 -1.34 -12.46
N ASP A 76 10.43 -2.28 -13.07
CA ASP A 76 9.99 -2.16 -14.48
C ASP A 76 9.05 -0.95 -14.67
N TYR A 77 8.23 -0.70 -13.66
CA TYR A 77 7.37 0.46 -13.55
C TYR A 77 7.54 1.10 -12.17
N ASN A 78 7.41 2.42 -12.10
CA ASN A 78 7.43 3.15 -10.83
C ASN A 78 6.43 4.30 -10.85
N PHE A 79 5.64 4.41 -9.78
CA PHE A 79 4.91 5.63 -9.45
C PHE A 79 5.58 6.31 -8.26
N THR A 80 6.05 7.55 -8.48
CA THR A 80 6.59 8.38 -7.40
C THR A 80 5.54 9.39 -6.99
N ASN A 81 5.16 9.36 -5.71
CA ASN A 81 4.34 10.37 -5.08
C ASN A 81 5.05 10.88 -3.83
N PHE A 82 5.60 12.09 -3.90
CA PHE A 82 6.32 12.69 -2.79
C PHE A 82 5.40 12.89 -1.59
N ALA A 83 5.84 12.44 -0.42
CA ALA A 83 5.23 12.72 0.86
C ALA A 83 6.28 13.36 1.77
N GLU A 84 5.92 14.44 2.43
CA GLU A 84 6.79 15.11 3.41
C GLU A 84 6.79 14.39 4.76
N ASP A 85 5.68 13.72 5.08
CA ASP A 85 5.54 12.86 6.25
C ASP A 85 5.92 11.42 5.92
N ASP A 86 7.03 10.97 6.51
CA ASP A 86 7.54 9.61 6.30
C ASP A 86 6.65 8.52 6.89
N THR A 87 5.66 8.90 7.71
CA THR A 87 4.71 8.01 8.38
C THR A 87 3.32 8.02 7.76
N SER A 88 3.07 8.88 6.76
CA SER A 88 1.78 8.94 6.07
C SER A 88 1.62 7.77 5.10
N SER A 89 0.75 6.83 5.46
CA SER A 89 0.45 5.61 4.70
C SER A 89 -0.74 5.77 3.74
N GLU A 90 -1.55 6.85 3.89
CA GLU A 90 -2.80 7.07 3.14
C GLU A 90 -2.58 7.08 1.62
N SER A 91 -1.43 7.62 1.18
CA SER A 91 -1.03 7.64 -0.23
C SER A 91 -0.89 6.25 -0.83
N PHE A 92 -0.32 5.28 -0.10
CA PHE A 92 -0.17 3.92 -0.61
C PHE A 92 -1.48 3.13 -0.56
N TYR A 93 -2.36 3.39 0.40
CA TYR A 93 -3.69 2.81 0.37
C TYR A 93 -4.48 3.26 -0.86
N LEU A 94 -4.44 4.54 -1.20
CA LEU A 94 -5.06 5.05 -2.42
C LEU A 94 -4.45 4.43 -3.69
N GLN A 95 -3.12 4.46 -3.81
CA GLN A 95 -2.44 3.91 -4.99
C GLN A 95 -2.71 2.41 -5.16
N THR A 96 -2.63 1.62 -4.09
CA THR A 96 -2.89 0.16 -4.16
C THR A 96 -4.36 -0.15 -4.39
N LEU A 97 -5.29 0.63 -3.83
CA LEU A 97 -6.72 0.52 -4.12
C LEU A 97 -7.00 0.80 -5.61
N LEU A 98 -6.43 1.87 -6.16
CA LEU A 98 -6.57 2.22 -7.57
C LEU A 98 -6.05 1.12 -8.50
N ILE A 99 -4.91 0.50 -8.17
CA ILE A 99 -4.38 -0.64 -8.92
C ILE A 99 -5.36 -1.82 -8.90
N VAL A 100 -5.93 -2.15 -7.75
CA VAL A 100 -6.91 -3.24 -7.62
C VAL A 100 -8.19 -2.91 -8.38
N LEU A 101 -8.73 -1.70 -8.25
CA LEU A 101 -9.94 -1.28 -8.97
C LEU A 101 -9.73 -1.27 -10.49
N ALA A 102 -8.56 -0.82 -10.97
CA ALA A 102 -8.22 -0.85 -12.38
C ALA A 102 -8.11 -2.28 -12.92
N LEU A 103 -7.50 -3.19 -12.15
CA LEU A 103 -7.47 -4.63 -12.47
C LEU A 103 -8.89 -5.20 -12.59
N LEU A 104 -9.78 -4.89 -11.66
CA LEU A 104 -11.17 -5.37 -11.71
C LEU A 104 -11.94 -4.77 -12.90
N ALA A 105 -11.75 -3.49 -13.18
CA ALA A 105 -12.39 -2.81 -14.31
C ALA A 105 -11.96 -3.41 -15.66
N GLU A 106 -10.66 -3.64 -15.85
CA GLU A 106 -10.10 -4.29 -17.05
C GLU A 106 -10.66 -5.70 -17.26
N ARG A 107 -11.01 -6.37 -16.17
CA ARG A 107 -11.63 -7.71 -16.20
C ARG A 107 -13.15 -7.69 -16.35
N GLY A 108 -13.78 -6.52 -16.41
CA GLY A 108 -15.23 -6.37 -16.43
C GLY A 108 -15.90 -6.73 -15.09
N GLU A 109 -15.13 -6.79 -14.00
CA GLU A 109 -15.57 -7.15 -12.65
C GLU A 109 -15.89 -5.90 -11.80
N TYR A 110 -15.71 -4.69 -12.36
CA TYR A 110 -16.04 -3.42 -11.72
C TYR A 110 -16.42 -2.34 -12.74
N ALA A 111 -17.71 -2.02 -12.86
CA ALA A 111 -18.21 -1.11 -13.89
C ALA A 111 -18.01 0.38 -13.55
N ASP A 112 -18.07 0.75 -12.28
CA ASP A 112 -18.10 2.15 -11.83
C ASP A 112 -16.70 2.74 -11.55
N PHE A 113 -15.68 2.27 -12.29
CA PHE A 113 -14.29 2.66 -12.08
C PHE A 113 -14.10 4.18 -12.14
N ASP A 114 -14.52 4.82 -13.24
CA ASP A 114 -14.30 6.26 -13.45
C ASP A 114 -15.02 7.11 -12.40
N ALA A 115 -16.26 6.73 -12.03
CA ALA A 115 -17.02 7.42 -11.00
C ALA A 115 -16.33 7.31 -9.64
N THR A 116 -15.86 6.11 -9.28
CA THR A 116 -15.15 5.87 -8.01
C THR A 116 -13.83 6.62 -7.96
N VAL A 117 -13.06 6.65 -9.05
CA VAL A 117 -11.82 7.42 -9.15
C VAL A 117 -12.09 8.92 -8.97
N ALA A 118 -13.18 9.43 -9.56
CA ALA A 118 -13.57 10.83 -9.39
C ALA A 118 -13.88 11.19 -7.92
N GLU A 119 -14.50 10.28 -7.16
CA GLU A 119 -14.73 10.45 -5.73
C GLU A 119 -13.44 10.35 -4.92
N LEU A 120 -12.58 9.36 -5.21
CA LEU A 120 -11.30 9.16 -4.53
C LEU A 120 -10.35 10.36 -4.71
N ALA A 121 -10.46 11.08 -5.83
CA ALA A 121 -9.69 12.31 -6.06
C ALA A 121 -10.02 13.44 -5.06
N LEU A 122 -11.19 13.39 -4.42
CA LEU A 122 -11.58 14.35 -3.37
C LEU A 122 -10.97 13.99 -2.01
N LEU A 123 -10.57 12.74 -1.81
CA LEU A 123 -10.17 12.19 -0.51
C LEU A 123 -9.02 12.97 0.15
N PRO A 124 -7.94 13.41 -0.54
CA PRO A 124 -6.87 14.14 0.11
C PRO A 124 -7.34 15.40 0.83
N LYS A 125 -8.23 16.19 0.21
CA LYS A 125 -8.79 17.40 0.84
C LYS A 125 -9.72 17.06 2.00
N LEU A 126 -10.53 16.03 1.84
CA LEU A 126 -11.42 15.56 2.91
C LEU A 126 -10.63 15.07 4.13
N LEU A 127 -9.51 14.36 3.92
CA LEU A 127 -8.64 13.89 4.99
C LEU A 127 -7.99 15.04 5.75
N VAL A 128 -7.59 16.12 5.07
CA VAL A 128 -7.10 17.34 5.75
C VAL A 128 -8.17 17.88 6.70
N SER A 129 -9.41 18.03 6.23
CA SER A 129 -10.50 18.51 7.07
C SER A 129 -10.81 17.58 8.25
N VAL A 130 -10.65 16.26 8.08
CA VAL A 130 -10.79 15.30 9.19
C VAL A 130 -9.65 15.46 10.20
N LYS A 131 -8.39 15.62 9.75
CA LYS A 131 -7.24 15.85 10.64
C LYS A 131 -7.39 17.15 11.43
N GLU A 132 -7.74 18.26 10.77
CA GLU A 132 -8.02 19.55 11.42
C GLU A 132 -9.13 19.43 12.47
N GLY A 133 -10.19 18.67 12.15
CA GLY A 133 -11.32 18.44 13.05
C GLY A 133 -11.01 17.53 14.24
N TYR A 134 -9.92 16.77 14.21
CA TYR A 134 -9.53 15.81 15.26
C TYR A 134 -8.36 16.31 16.14
N GLU A 135 -7.78 17.48 15.83
CA GLU A 135 -6.61 18.02 16.54
C GLU A 135 -6.82 18.15 18.05
N ALA A 136 -7.99 18.63 18.48
CA ALA A 136 -8.28 18.83 19.90
C ALA A 136 -8.38 17.50 20.66
N GLU A 137 -9.07 16.52 20.06
CA GLU A 137 -9.21 15.16 20.56
C GLU A 137 -7.86 14.43 20.60
N ALA A 138 -7.03 14.57 19.57
CA ALA A 138 -5.69 14.01 19.54
C ALA A 138 -4.82 14.55 20.69
N ALA A 139 -4.85 15.85 20.95
CA ALA A 139 -4.12 16.47 22.06
C ALA A 139 -4.65 16.01 23.43
N ALA A 140 -5.97 15.88 23.57
CA ALA A 140 -6.60 15.38 24.80
C ALA A 140 -6.20 13.93 25.08
N LEU A 141 -6.30 13.06 24.06
CA LEU A 141 -5.92 11.65 24.14
C LEU A 141 -4.43 11.50 24.48
N ALA A 142 -3.55 12.25 23.82
CA ALA A 142 -2.12 12.24 24.12
C ALA A 142 -1.84 12.58 25.60
N LYS A 143 -2.56 13.56 26.16
CA LYS A 143 -2.42 13.94 27.57
C LYS A 143 -2.96 12.87 28.53
N GLU A 144 -4.00 12.15 28.13
CA GLU A 144 -4.59 11.05 28.89
C GLU A 144 -3.66 9.83 28.93
N ILE A 145 -3.11 9.43 27.78
CA ILE A 145 -2.38 8.16 27.66
C ILE A 145 -0.87 8.26 27.91
N LYS A 146 -0.30 9.47 28.06
CA LYS A 146 1.16 9.69 28.14
C LYS A 146 1.90 8.91 29.23
N ASP A 147 1.22 8.55 30.32
CA ASP A 147 1.82 7.84 31.46
C ASP A 147 1.46 6.35 31.48
N GLU A 148 0.65 5.89 30.52
CA GLU A 148 0.27 4.48 30.41
C GLU A 148 1.44 3.66 29.84
N THR A 149 1.68 2.49 30.45
CA THR A 149 2.84 1.64 30.11
C THR A 149 2.50 0.52 29.14
N TYR A 150 1.22 0.38 28.79
CA TYR A 150 0.73 -0.68 27.93
C TYR A 150 -0.54 -0.24 27.22
N HIS A 151 -0.59 -0.49 25.90
CA HIS A 151 -1.73 -0.18 25.06
C HIS A 151 -2.16 -1.43 24.29
N ILE A 152 -3.46 -1.59 24.11
CA ILE A 152 -4.04 -2.58 23.21
C ILE A 152 -4.77 -1.82 22.12
N PHE A 153 -4.38 -2.06 20.87
CA PHE A 153 -5.10 -1.58 19.70
C PHE A 153 -5.91 -2.73 19.10
N THR A 154 -7.16 -2.46 18.76
CA THR A 154 -8.06 -3.45 18.17
C THR A 154 -8.67 -2.91 16.89
N GLY A 155 -8.60 -3.69 15.82
CA GLY A 155 -9.25 -3.41 14.55
C GLY A 155 -9.80 -4.71 13.95
N ALA A 156 -10.67 -4.61 12.94
CA ALA A 156 -11.17 -5.76 12.19
C ALA A 156 -11.44 -5.36 10.74
N GLY A 157 -11.48 -6.35 9.83
CA GLY A 157 -11.70 -6.10 8.41
C GLY A 157 -10.66 -5.14 7.83
N SER A 158 -11.12 -4.15 7.06
CA SER A 158 -10.24 -3.21 6.35
C SER A 158 -9.44 -2.28 7.24
N VAL A 159 -9.79 -2.14 8.53
CA VAL A 159 -9.03 -1.31 9.49
C VAL A 159 -8.06 -2.12 10.35
N TRP A 160 -8.01 -3.44 10.20
CA TRP A 160 -7.00 -4.26 10.88
C TRP A 160 -5.55 -3.80 10.59
N PRO A 161 -5.17 -3.45 9.35
CA PRO A 161 -3.82 -2.95 9.07
C PRO A 161 -3.47 -1.70 9.90
N GLU A 162 -4.41 -0.77 10.09
CA GLU A 162 -4.20 0.44 10.91
C GLU A 162 -3.95 0.13 12.39
N ALA A 163 -4.62 -0.88 12.93
CA ALA A 163 -4.41 -1.31 14.32
C ALA A 163 -3.11 -2.11 14.51
N HIS A 164 -2.56 -2.67 13.43
CA HIS A 164 -1.33 -3.46 13.44
C HIS A 164 -0.07 -2.62 13.15
N TYR A 165 -0.23 -1.47 12.49
CA TYR A 165 0.83 -0.59 11.98
C TYR A 165 1.73 -0.03 13.08
#